data_AF-A0A958MPX5-F1
#
_entry.id   AF-A0A958MPX5-F1
#
_cell.length_a   1.000
_cell.length_b   1.000
_cell.length_c   1.000
_cell.angle_alpha   90.00
_cell.angle_beta   90.00
_cell.angle_gamma   90.00
#
_symmetry.space_group_name_H-M   'P 1'
#
loop_
_entity.id
_entity.type
_entity.pdbx_description
1 polymer ?
#
loop_
_entity_poly.entity_id
_entity_poly.type
_entity_poly.pdbx_seq_one_letter_code
_entity_poly.pdbx_strand_id
1 'polypeptide(L)'
;MKHCRQLLLVLVLMLMAPSAWAGAAGEALRTLPVQQGGRIKPYDSFAREALKLVYGREKYQKREAADVVLTWMIIPEHWDEVEFIQVRHSGLREALKLDGVRVYYTPKELFLNERVGLLVQEMRTKLQAQEKLNPYYQAVQTLENQLSFYHGIKFGQALQ
;
A
#
# COMPACT_ATOMS: atom_id res chain seq x y z
N MET A 1 42.10 -18.14 38.53
CA MET A 1 42.16 -16.96 37.61
C MET A 1 41.98 -17.29 36.12
N LYS A 2 42.32 -18.49 35.62
CA LYS A 2 42.19 -18.85 34.18
C LYS A 2 40.73 -19.00 33.71
N HIS A 3 39.83 -19.51 34.56
CA HIS A 3 38.41 -19.70 34.22
C HIS A 3 37.61 -18.38 34.16
N CYS A 4 37.98 -17.36 34.95
CA CYS A 4 37.35 -16.04 34.88
C CYS A 4 37.65 -15.32 33.56
N ARG A 5 38.84 -15.54 32.99
CA ARG A 5 39.23 -14.99 31.68
C ARG A 5 38.54 -15.70 30.51
N GLN A 6 38.25 -16.99 30.64
CA GLN A 6 37.49 -17.75 29.65
C GLN A 6 35.99 -17.41 29.66
N LEU A 7 35.40 -17.20 30.85
CA LEU A 7 34.01 -16.75 30.95
C LEU A 7 33.81 -15.35 30.36
N LEU A 8 34.76 -14.44 30.57
CA LEU A 8 34.71 -13.08 30.01
C LEU A 8 34.82 -13.08 28.47
N LEU A 9 35.60 -14.00 27.90
CA LEU A 9 35.80 -14.12 26.45
C LEU A 9 34.58 -14.68 25.71
N VAL A 10 33.85 -15.61 26.34
CA VAL A 10 32.58 -16.13 25.80
C VAL A 10 31.47 -15.08 25.87
N LEU A 11 31.42 -14.28 26.95
CA LEU A 11 30.44 -13.21 27.11
C LEU A 11 30.64 -12.07 26.09
N VAL A 12 31.90 -11.73 25.76
CA VAL A 12 32.24 -10.74 24.72
C VAL A 12 31.93 -11.27 23.32
N LEU A 13 32.08 -12.58 23.07
CA LEU A 13 31.69 -13.18 21.79
C LEU A 13 30.17 -13.17 21.57
N MET A 14 29.36 -13.32 22.63
CA MET A 14 27.90 -13.23 22.57
C MET A 14 27.39 -11.81 22.31
N LEU A 15 28.10 -10.78 22.77
CA LEU A 15 27.78 -9.37 22.49
C LEU A 15 28.19 -8.92 21.07
N MET A 16 28.96 -9.75 20.36
CA MET A 16 29.35 -9.56 18.96
C MET A 16 28.57 -10.49 18.01
N ALA A 17 27.39 -10.97 18.42
CA ALA A 17 26.45 -11.53 17.47
C ALA A 17 26.03 -10.41 16.49
N PRO A 18 26.34 -10.53 15.19
CA PRO A 18 26.12 -9.43 14.27
C PRO A 18 24.61 -9.16 14.16
N SER A 19 24.25 -7.89 14.25
CA SER A 19 22.96 -7.30 13.85
C SER A 19 22.59 -7.53 12.37
N ALA A 20 23.29 -8.43 11.68
CA ALA A 20 23.10 -8.81 10.27
C ALA A 20 21.74 -9.49 10.01
N TRP A 21 21.09 -10.05 11.03
CA TRP A 21 19.77 -10.68 10.89
C TRP A 21 18.64 -9.68 10.61
N ALA A 22 18.79 -8.42 11.04
CA ALA A 22 17.76 -7.40 10.83
C ALA A 22 17.65 -6.94 9.36
N GLY A 23 18.78 -6.86 8.64
CA GLY A 23 18.79 -6.50 7.22
C GLY A 23 18.38 -7.67 6.30
N ALA A 24 18.70 -8.90 6.70
CA ALA A 24 18.44 -10.10 5.89
C ALA A 24 16.94 -10.38 5.71
N ALA A 25 16.10 -10.12 6.71
CA ALA A 25 14.66 -10.36 6.62
C ALA A 25 13.97 -9.43 5.60
N GLY A 26 14.34 -8.15 5.55
CA GLY A 26 13.80 -7.19 4.59
C GLY A 26 14.23 -7.51 3.15
N GLU A 27 15.48 -7.91 2.94
CA GLU A 27 15.97 -8.36 1.63
C GLU A 27 15.30 -9.68 1.18
N ALA A 28 15.11 -10.63 2.10
CA ALA A 28 14.40 -11.87 1.81
C ALA A 28 12.95 -11.59 1.36
N LEU A 29 12.23 -10.72 2.08
CA LEU A 29 10.87 -10.30 1.70
C LEU A 29 10.82 -9.73 0.28
N ARG A 30 11.77 -8.85 -0.08
CA ARG A 30 11.79 -8.18 -1.40
C ARG A 30 11.89 -9.14 -2.58
N THR A 31 12.62 -10.25 -2.39
CA THR A 31 12.87 -11.26 -3.42
C THR A 31 11.80 -12.34 -3.50
N LEU A 32 10.83 -12.37 -2.56
CA LEU A 32 9.75 -13.35 -2.58
C LEU A 32 8.95 -13.27 -3.89
N PRO A 33 8.77 -14.39 -4.61
CA PRO A 33 7.93 -14.41 -5.80
C PRO A 33 6.46 -14.29 -5.39
N VAL A 34 5.75 -13.35 -6.01
CA VAL A 34 4.30 -13.18 -5.87
C VAL A 34 3.64 -13.20 -7.23
N GLN A 35 2.41 -13.69 -7.28
CA GLN A 35 1.61 -13.71 -8.49
C GLN A 35 0.64 -12.51 -8.47
N GLN A 36 0.52 -11.84 -9.62
CA GLN A 36 -0.40 -10.73 -9.84
C GLN A 36 -0.94 -10.82 -11.27
N GLY A 37 -2.25 -11.06 -11.42
CA GLY A 37 -2.89 -11.13 -12.74
C GLY A 37 -2.28 -12.22 -13.64
N GLY A 38 -1.89 -13.36 -13.06
CA GLY A 38 -1.27 -14.48 -13.78
C GLY A 38 0.23 -14.32 -14.08
N ARG A 39 0.83 -13.19 -13.72
CA ARG A 39 2.28 -12.94 -13.87
C ARG A 39 2.98 -13.06 -12.51
N ILE A 40 4.05 -13.85 -12.46
CA ILE A 40 4.95 -13.92 -11.29
C ILE A 40 5.95 -12.76 -11.36
N LYS A 41 6.12 -12.03 -10.26
CA LYS A 41 7.10 -10.96 -10.10
C LYS A 41 7.66 -10.94 -8.67
N PRO A 42 8.82 -10.31 -8.42
CA PRO A 42 9.29 -10.07 -7.06
C PRO A 42 8.29 -9.21 -6.26
N TYR A 43 8.13 -9.51 -4.98
CA TYR A 43 7.27 -8.76 -4.06
C TYR A 43 7.62 -7.28 -4.03
N ASP A 44 8.90 -6.94 -4.12
CA ASP A 44 9.37 -5.56 -4.15
C ASP A 44 8.83 -4.75 -5.35
N SER A 45 8.76 -5.37 -6.53
CA SER A 45 8.14 -4.76 -7.71
C SER A 45 6.63 -4.59 -7.52
N PHE A 46 5.96 -5.62 -6.99
CA PHE A 46 4.54 -5.53 -6.64
C PHE A 46 4.27 -4.40 -5.65
N ALA A 47 5.05 -4.30 -4.58
CA ALA A 47 4.85 -3.31 -3.53
C ALA A 47 5.07 -1.88 -4.04
N ARG A 48 6.10 -1.64 -4.86
CA ARG A 48 6.30 -0.33 -5.49
C ARG A 48 5.13 0.07 -6.38
N GLU A 49 4.65 -0.85 -7.22
CA GLU A 49 3.47 -0.61 -8.07
C GLU A 49 2.24 -0.30 -7.21
N ALA A 50 2.04 -1.05 -6.13
CA ALA A 50 0.93 -0.87 -5.20
C ALA A 50 0.95 0.49 -4.51
N LEU A 51 2.07 0.83 -3.90
CA LEU A 51 2.21 2.11 -3.20
C LEU A 51 2.11 3.28 -4.18
N LYS A 52 2.64 3.13 -5.40
CA LYS A 52 2.53 4.14 -6.45
C LYS A 52 1.09 4.33 -6.91
N LEU A 53 0.31 3.26 -7.06
CA LEU A 53 -1.11 3.36 -7.42
C LEU A 53 -1.88 4.10 -6.33
N VAL A 54 -1.71 3.70 -5.08
CA VAL A 54 -2.53 4.17 -3.96
C VAL A 54 -2.10 5.55 -3.44
N TYR A 55 -0.81 5.74 -3.20
CA TYR A 55 -0.21 6.95 -2.60
C TYR A 55 0.44 7.90 -3.63
N GLY A 56 0.65 7.43 -4.86
CA GLY A 56 1.27 8.22 -5.93
C GLY A 56 2.81 8.26 -5.90
N ARG A 57 3.45 7.53 -4.97
CA ARG A 57 4.92 7.47 -4.82
C ARG A 57 5.36 6.06 -4.46
N GLU A 58 6.61 5.73 -4.73
CA GLU A 58 7.20 4.41 -4.41
C GLU A 58 7.82 4.33 -3.01
N LYS A 59 7.77 5.43 -2.24
CA LYS A 59 8.20 5.47 -0.83
C LYS A 59 7.19 6.26 0.00
N TYR A 60 6.95 5.80 1.23
CA TYR A 60 6.08 6.48 2.20
C TYR A 60 6.93 6.90 3.40
N GLN A 61 7.02 8.20 3.67
CA GLN A 61 7.79 8.75 4.81
C GLN A 61 9.21 8.16 4.94
N LYS A 62 9.96 8.07 3.83
CA LYS A 62 11.30 7.46 3.72
C LYS A 62 11.36 5.93 3.93
N ARG A 63 10.23 5.25 4.13
CA ARG A 63 10.14 3.79 4.17
C ARG A 63 9.98 3.21 2.76
N GLU A 64 10.57 2.05 2.54
CA GLU A 64 10.46 1.33 1.28
C GLU A 64 9.06 0.75 1.09
N ALA A 65 8.61 0.65 -0.16
CA ALA A 65 7.26 0.17 -0.46
C ALA A 65 7.00 -1.25 0.08
N ALA A 66 7.98 -2.14 0.00
CA ALA A 66 7.87 -3.51 0.50
C ALA A 66 7.44 -3.56 1.98
N ASP A 67 8.08 -2.74 2.82
CA ASP A 67 7.78 -2.70 4.26
C ASP A 67 6.39 -2.10 4.50
N VAL A 68 6.05 -1.02 3.77
CA VAL A 68 4.79 -0.30 3.89
C VAL A 68 3.61 -1.17 3.47
N VAL A 69 3.68 -1.78 2.29
CA VAL A 69 2.62 -2.63 1.74
C VAL A 69 2.45 -3.91 2.57
N LEU A 70 3.52 -4.44 3.15
CA LEU A 70 3.41 -5.55 4.11
C LEU A 70 2.56 -5.14 5.31
N THR A 71 2.77 -3.93 5.83
CA THR A 71 1.96 -3.45 6.97
C THR A 71 0.49 -3.23 6.64
N TRP A 72 0.11 -3.06 5.36
CA TRP A 72 -1.32 -3.06 4.98
C TRP A 72 -2.00 -4.39 5.27
N MET A 73 -1.26 -5.50 5.29
CA MET A 73 -1.78 -6.83 5.60
C MET A 73 -1.68 -7.16 7.08
N ILE A 74 -0.63 -6.70 7.77
CA ILE A 74 -0.36 -7.05 9.17
C ILE A 74 -1.13 -6.17 10.15
N ILE A 75 -1.31 -4.88 9.83
CA ILE A 75 -1.99 -3.89 10.68
C ILE A 75 -2.99 -3.05 9.87
N PRO A 76 -3.96 -3.67 9.19
CA PRO A 76 -4.87 -2.95 8.30
C PRO A 76 -5.72 -1.89 9.01
N GLU A 77 -6.06 -2.10 10.28
CA GLU A 77 -6.86 -1.15 11.06
C GLU A 77 -6.14 0.19 11.24
N HIS A 78 -4.80 0.16 11.33
CA HIS A 78 -4.00 1.38 11.35
C HIS A 78 -4.12 2.12 10.01
N TRP A 79 -3.97 1.40 8.90
CA TRP A 79 -3.96 1.99 7.56
C TRP A 79 -5.33 2.52 7.13
N ASP A 80 -6.42 1.96 7.64
CA ASP A 80 -7.77 2.48 7.41
C ASP A 80 -7.97 3.92 7.94
N GLU A 81 -7.16 4.34 8.91
CA GLU A 81 -7.22 5.67 9.55
C GLU A 81 -6.11 6.62 9.06
N VAL A 82 -5.16 6.14 8.25
CA VAL A 82 -4.05 6.96 7.71
C VAL A 82 -4.50 7.69 6.44
N GLU A 83 -4.17 8.97 6.31
CA GLU A 83 -4.38 9.72 5.08
C GLU A 83 -3.30 9.37 4.04
N PHE A 84 -3.58 8.42 3.15
CA PHE A 84 -2.65 8.03 2.09
C PHE A 84 -3.30 7.67 0.75
N ILE A 85 -4.63 7.58 0.66
CA ILE A 85 -5.31 7.40 -0.63
C ILE A 85 -5.35 8.74 -1.36
N GLN A 86 -4.78 8.78 -2.56
CA GLN A 86 -4.62 10.02 -3.30
C GLN A 86 -5.80 10.34 -4.23
N VAL A 87 -6.47 11.48 -3.99
CA VAL A 87 -7.56 12.01 -4.85
C VAL A 87 -7.15 13.38 -5.42
N ARG A 88 -6.53 13.40 -6.61
CA ARG A 88 -5.97 14.63 -7.21
C ARG A 88 -6.98 15.52 -7.93
N HIS A 89 -8.04 14.95 -8.50
CA HIS A 89 -8.98 15.70 -9.32
C HIS A 89 -9.90 16.54 -8.44
N SER A 90 -9.85 17.87 -8.57
CA SER A 90 -10.62 18.81 -7.73
C SER A 90 -12.12 18.59 -7.85
N GLY A 91 -12.64 18.43 -9.08
CA GLY A 91 -14.06 18.16 -9.29
C GLY A 91 -14.53 16.83 -8.69
N LEU A 92 -13.62 15.86 -8.51
CA LEU A 92 -13.97 14.60 -7.84
C LEU A 92 -14.05 14.81 -6.32
N ARG A 93 -13.10 15.57 -5.75
CA ARG A 93 -13.17 15.95 -4.33
C ARG A 93 -14.47 16.70 -4.01
N GLU A 94 -14.83 17.67 -4.87
CA GLU A 94 -16.08 18.42 -4.74
C GLU A 94 -17.31 17.52 -4.87
N ALA A 95 -17.36 16.65 -5.89
CA ALA A 95 -18.47 15.72 -6.08
C ALA A 95 -18.64 14.77 -4.88
N LEU A 96 -17.54 14.35 -4.26
CA LEU A 96 -17.54 13.50 -3.06
C LEU A 96 -17.79 14.28 -1.76
N LYS A 97 -17.94 15.61 -1.81
CA LYS A 97 -18.04 16.49 -0.62
C LYS A 97 -16.86 16.35 0.35
N LEU A 98 -15.67 16.10 -0.20
CA LEU A 98 -14.43 16.05 0.56
C LEU A 98 -13.87 17.45 0.76
N ASP A 99 -13.02 17.63 1.78
CA ASP A 99 -12.22 18.87 1.93
C ASP A 99 -11.36 19.07 0.68
N GLY A 100 -11.65 20.10 -0.12
CA GLY A 100 -11.02 20.35 -1.41
C GLY A 100 -9.54 20.75 -1.33
N VAL A 101 -9.02 21.06 -0.13
CA VAL A 101 -7.64 21.51 0.10
C VAL A 101 -6.66 20.34 0.16
N ARG A 102 -7.02 19.25 0.86
CA ARG A 102 -6.16 18.07 0.96
C ARG A 102 -6.27 17.16 -0.26
N VAL A 103 -5.21 16.41 -0.52
CA VAL A 103 -5.11 15.48 -1.66
C VAL A 103 -5.11 14.02 -1.20
N TYR A 104 -4.84 13.79 0.09
CA TYR A 104 -4.81 12.47 0.71
C TYR A 104 -5.97 12.32 1.67
N TYR A 105 -6.59 11.14 1.66
CA TYR A 105 -7.75 10.79 2.46
C TYR A 105 -7.56 9.41 3.07
N THR A 106 -8.33 9.15 4.13
CA THR A 106 -8.29 7.84 4.77
C THR A 106 -9.10 6.83 3.95
N PRO A 107 -8.70 5.55 3.89
CA PRO A 107 -9.54 4.51 3.29
C PRO A 107 -10.93 4.46 3.93
N LYS A 108 -11.02 4.58 5.26
CA LYS A 108 -12.30 4.57 5.99
C LYS A 108 -13.24 5.67 5.54
N GLU A 109 -12.76 6.91 5.41
CA GLU A 109 -13.53 8.04 4.89
C GLU A 109 -14.08 7.76 3.49
N LEU A 110 -13.26 7.18 2.61
CA LEU A 110 -13.65 6.90 1.23
C LEU A 110 -14.61 5.71 1.12
N PHE A 111 -14.41 4.63 1.88
CA PHE A 111 -15.31 3.48 1.89
C PHE A 111 -16.68 3.81 2.50
N LEU A 112 -16.73 4.67 3.51
CA LEU A 112 -17.99 5.10 4.12
C LEU A 112 -18.72 6.19 3.33
N ASN A 113 -18.08 6.77 2.29
CA ASN A 113 -18.68 7.80 1.48
C ASN A 113 -19.61 7.20 0.42
N GLU A 114 -20.92 7.27 0.67
CA GLU A 114 -21.98 6.76 -0.22
C GLU A 114 -21.87 7.27 -1.67
N ARG A 115 -21.30 8.48 -1.86
CA ARG A 115 -21.14 9.07 -3.19
C ARG A 115 -20.12 8.34 -4.04
N VAL A 116 -19.14 7.67 -3.44
CA VAL A 116 -18.16 6.86 -4.17
C VAL A 116 -18.89 5.77 -4.96
N GLY A 117 -19.82 5.05 -4.33
CA GLY A 117 -20.60 4.00 -4.98
C GLY A 117 -21.44 4.53 -6.15
N LEU A 118 -22.08 5.68 -5.97
CA LEU A 118 -22.89 6.32 -7.02
C LEU A 118 -22.04 6.72 -8.24
N LEU A 119 -20.90 7.38 -8.01
CA LEU A 119 -20.01 7.81 -9.09
C LEU A 119 -19.38 6.64 -9.84
N VAL A 120 -19.00 5.58 -9.12
CA VAL A 120 -18.49 4.33 -9.73
C VAL A 120 -19.57 3.69 -10.59
N GLN A 121 -20.82 3.66 -10.13
CA GLN A 121 -21.92 3.10 -10.92
C GLN A 121 -22.17 3.90 -12.21
N GLU A 122 -22.19 5.24 -12.13
CA GLU A 122 -22.29 6.10 -13.32
C GLU A 122 -21.15 5.86 -14.31
N MET A 123 -19.91 5.80 -13.80
CA MET A 123 -18.72 5.53 -14.60
C MET A 123 -18.82 4.18 -15.32
N ARG A 124 -19.28 3.12 -14.63
CA ARG A 124 -19.51 1.80 -15.21
C ARG A 124 -20.59 1.80 -16.28
N THR A 125 -21.70 2.53 -16.09
CA THR A 125 -22.74 2.69 -17.11
C THR A 125 -22.19 3.34 -18.38
N LYS A 126 -21.31 4.35 -18.24
CA LYS A 126 -20.64 4.97 -19.39
C LYS A 126 -19.72 4.01 -20.14
N LEU A 127 -18.95 3.21 -19.42
CA LEU A 127 -18.12 2.17 -20.03
C LEU A 127 -18.96 1.12 -20.78
N GLN A 128 -20.10 0.70 -20.22
CA GLN A 128 -21.03 -0.23 -20.87
C GLN A 128 -21.65 0.35 -22.15
N ALA A 129 -21.93 1.65 -22.15
CA ALA A 129 -22.35 2.39 -23.34
C ALA A 129 -21.20 2.65 -24.34
N GLN A 130 -19.99 2.16 -24.07
CA GLN A 130 -18.78 2.38 -24.85
C GLN A 130 -18.41 3.87 -25.00
N GLU A 131 -18.86 4.71 -24.06
CA GLU A 131 -18.50 6.12 -24.02
C GLU A 131 -17.05 6.28 -23.54
N LYS A 132 -16.30 7.18 -24.20
CA LYS A 132 -14.97 7.53 -23.74
C LYS A 132 -15.06 8.32 -22.43
N LEU A 133 -14.36 7.86 -21.40
CA LEU A 133 -14.30 8.56 -20.12
C LEU A 133 -13.59 9.91 -20.27
N ASN A 134 -14.27 10.97 -19.85
CA ASN A 134 -13.67 12.29 -19.68
C ASN A 134 -12.70 12.30 -18.46
N PRO A 135 -11.90 13.36 -18.25
CA PRO A 135 -10.94 13.42 -17.15
C PRO A 135 -11.56 13.22 -15.75
N TYR A 136 -12.81 13.62 -15.56
CA TYR A 136 -13.54 13.41 -14.31
C TYR A 136 -13.80 11.93 -14.05
N TYR A 137 -14.38 11.21 -15.01
CA TYR A 137 -14.66 9.77 -14.85
C TYR A 137 -13.39 8.90 -14.89
N GLN A 138 -12.31 9.36 -15.53
CA GLN A 138 -10.98 8.74 -15.37
C GLN A 138 -10.47 8.84 -13.93
N ALA A 139 -10.72 9.98 -13.25
CA ALA A 139 -10.38 10.13 -11.85
C ALA A 139 -11.24 9.22 -10.96
N VAL A 140 -12.53 9.06 -11.26
CA VAL A 140 -13.42 8.09 -10.56
C VAL A 140 -12.89 6.67 -10.73
N GLN A 141 -12.54 6.26 -11.95
CA GLN A 141 -11.96 4.94 -12.21
C GLN A 141 -10.63 4.75 -11.47
N THR A 142 -9.80 5.78 -11.40
CA THR A 142 -8.54 5.74 -10.64
C THR A 142 -8.81 5.50 -9.15
N LEU A 143 -9.78 6.22 -8.57
CA LEU A 143 -10.19 6.04 -7.18
C LEU A 143 -10.72 4.62 -6.92
N GLU A 144 -11.59 4.10 -7.80
CA GLU A 144 -12.09 2.73 -7.71
C GLU A 144 -10.94 1.70 -7.72
N ASN A 145 -9.98 1.88 -8.63
CA ASN A 145 -8.82 1.01 -8.73
C ASN A 145 -7.96 1.08 -7.45
N GLN A 146 -7.73 2.26 -6.91
CA GLN A 146 -6.98 2.45 -5.66
C GLN A 146 -7.65 1.73 -4.48
N LEU A 147 -8.96 1.93 -4.29
CA LEU A 147 -9.72 1.35 -3.19
C LEU A 147 -9.81 -0.18 -3.30
N SER A 148 -10.13 -0.67 -4.51
CA SER A 148 -10.24 -2.11 -4.76
C SER A 148 -8.89 -2.81 -4.58
N PHE A 149 -7.81 -2.17 -5.01
CA PHE A 149 -6.47 -2.73 -4.87
C PHE A 149 -5.98 -2.74 -3.43
N TYR A 150 -6.18 -1.64 -2.68
CA TYR A 150 -5.88 -1.59 -1.25
C TYR A 150 -6.68 -2.66 -0.48
N HIS A 151 -7.99 -2.76 -0.71
CA HIS A 151 -8.84 -3.78 -0.09
C HIS A 151 -8.38 -5.20 -0.45
N GLY A 152 -8.05 -5.45 -1.72
CA GLY A 152 -7.54 -6.74 -2.17
C GLY A 152 -6.21 -7.13 -1.50
N ILE A 153 -5.30 -6.17 -1.27
CA ILE A 153 -4.06 -6.41 -0.53
C ILE A 153 -4.36 -6.70 0.93
N LYS A 154 -5.17 -5.87 1.58
CA LYS A 154 -5.57 -6.01 2.99
C LYS A 154 -6.08 -7.43 3.32
N PHE A 155 -6.82 -8.05 2.40
CA PHE A 155 -7.37 -9.40 2.59
C PHE A 155 -6.59 -10.52 1.86
N GLY A 156 -5.39 -10.24 1.33
CA GLY A 156 -4.54 -11.21 0.65
C GLY A 156 -5.04 -11.69 -0.72
N GLN A 157 -6.11 -11.10 -1.25
CA GLN A 157 -6.70 -11.44 -2.56
C GLN A 157 -5.84 -10.95 -3.73
N ALA A 158 -5.02 -9.92 -3.50
CA ALA A 158 -4.17 -9.32 -4.53
C ALA A 158 -2.85 -10.09 -4.78
N LEU A 159 -2.54 -11.12 -3.97
CA LEU A 159 -1.28 -11.88 -4.00
C LEU A 159 -1.43 -13.31 -4.57
N GLN A 160 -2.51 -13.57 -5.32
CA GLN A 160 -2.85 -14.87 -5.90
C GLN A 160 -2.21 -15.15 -7.25
#